data_AF-A0AAD4CEB5-F1
#
_entry.id   AF-A0AAD4CEB5-F1
#
_cell.length_a   1.000
_cell.length_b   1.000
_cell.length_c   1.000
_cell.angle_alpha   90.00
_cell.angle_beta   90.00
_cell.angle_gamma   90.00
#
_symmetry.space_group_name_H-M   'P 1'
#
loop_
_entity.id
_entity.type
_entity.pdbx_description
1 polymer ?
#
loop_
_entity_poly.entity_id
_entity_poly.type
_entity_poly.pdbx_seq_one_letter_code
_entity_poly.pdbx_strand_id
1 'polypeptide(L)'
;MEKSLTATLSDLSTANVILDTFVQRVPRLYVIIDGLDECNNGRKDLLDILRRLVIRTESYAPGKLRVALLSQPSSEIKNSLPETEVLALLSEHNQKDIQKYCQQRKRELDKFEFADGYLKQTLDRICTKADGMFLFAKLVMNNLSRQPTR
;
A
#
# COMPACT_ATOMS: atom_id res chain seq x y z
N MET A 1 7.47 -23.56 16.93
CA MET A 1 7.20 -22.13 16.65
C MET A 1 8.46 -21.37 17.06
N GLU A 2 9.39 -21.20 16.11
CA GLU A 2 10.63 -20.45 16.36
C GLU A 2 10.28 -18.99 16.64
N LYS A 3 10.60 -18.51 17.85
CA LYS A 3 10.62 -17.07 18.13
C LYS A 3 11.74 -16.48 17.28
N SER A 4 11.39 -15.70 16.28
CA SER A 4 12.32 -14.80 15.60
C SER A 4 13.06 -13.97 16.66
N LEU A 5 14.38 -14.16 16.76
CA LEU A 5 15.30 -13.41 17.64
C LEU A 5 15.60 -12.01 17.07
N THR A 6 14.59 -11.34 16.54
CA THR A 6 14.69 -9.95 16.14
C THR A 6 14.58 -9.11 17.39
N ALA A 7 15.67 -8.44 17.78
CA ALA A 7 15.64 -7.43 18.83
C ALA A 7 14.59 -6.37 18.45
N THR A 8 13.42 -6.44 19.07
CA THR A 8 12.32 -5.50 18.82
C THR A 8 12.53 -4.30 19.71
N LEU A 9 12.56 -3.11 19.11
CA LEU A 9 12.54 -1.85 19.83
C LEU A 9 11.17 -1.67 20.50
N SER A 10 11.06 -2.12 21.75
CA SER A 10 9.80 -2.12 22.51
C SER A 10 9.62 -0.90 23.40
N ASP A 11 10.68 -0.13 23.62
CA ASP A 11 10.66 1.07 24.46
C ASP A 11 10.43 2.33 23.61
N LEU A 12 9.36 3.03 23.92
CA LEU A 12 8.93 4.23 23.18
C LEU A 12 9.90 5.40 23.36
N SER A 13 10.52 5.52 24.53
CA SER A 13 11.50 6.59 24.79
C SER A 13 12.73 6.42 23.91
N THR A 14 13.26 5.20 23.85
CA THR A 14 14.41 4.83 23.00
C THR A 14 14.07 5.03 21.53
N ALA A 15 12.86 4.65 21.08
CA ALA A 15 12.40 4.91 19.73
C ALA A 15 12.37 6.40 19.38
N ASN A 16 11.89 7.24 20.28
CA ASN A 16 11.93 8.69 20.12
C ASN A 16 13.35 9.23 19.95
N VAL A 17 14.28 8.81 20.81
CA VAL A 17 15.69 9.25 20.75
C VAL A 17 16.34 8.86 19.43
N ILE A 18 16.08 7.63 18.96
CA ILE A 18 16.62 7.15 17.69
C ILE A 18 16.06 7.98 16.52
N LEU A 19 14.75 8.20 16.47
CA LEU A 19 14.13 9.02 15.43
C LEU A 19 14.64 10.47 15.45
N ASP A 20 14.76 11.09 16.63
CA ASP A 20 15.34 12.42 16.81
C ASP A 20 16.76 12.49 16.26
N THR A 21 17.56 11.47 16.55
CA THR A 21 18.95 11.40 16.09
C THR A 21 19.01 11.35 14.58
N PHE A 22 18.17 10.55 13.91
CA PHE A 22 18.09 10.54 12.46
C PHE A 22 17.66 11.89 11.89
N VAL A 23 16.63 12.52 12.47
CA VAL A 23 16.17 13.85 12.05
C VAL A 23 17.29 14.89 12.18
N GLN A 24 18.11 14.83 13.22
CA GLN A 24 19.22 15.77 13.40
C GLN A 24 20.34 15.52 12.39
N ARG A 25 20.74 14.26 12.21
CA ARG A 25 21.95 13.87 11.46
C ARG A 25 21.74 13.78 9.96
N VAL A 26 20.54 13.41 9.51
CA VAL A 26 20.24 13.23 8.09
C VAL A 26 19.78 14.58 7.51
N PRO A 27 20.48 15.13 6.48
CA PRO A 27 20.12 16.43 5.90
C PRO A 27 18.72 16.46 5.29
N ARG A 28 18.24 15.32 4.76
CA ARG A 28 16.91 15.14 4.20
C ARG A 28 16.42 13.73 4.47
N LEU A 29 15.43 13.60 5.35
CA LEU A 29 14.93 12.32 5.84
C LEU A 29 13.52 12.05 5.28
N TYR A 30 13.35 10.88 4.70
CA TYR A 30 12.06 10.37 4.25
C TYR A 30 11.72 9.14 5.06
N VAL A 31 10.55 9.14 5.69
CA VAL A 31 10.02 8.00 6.45
C VAL A 31 8.77 7.51 5.74
N ILE A 32 8.76 6.25 5.36
CA ILE A 32 7.61 5.60 4.71
C ILE A 32 7.15 4.48 5.62
N ILE A 33 5.87 4.48 5.99
CA ILE A 33 5.25 3.44 6.80
C ILE A 33 4.17 2.78 5.97
N ASP A 34 4.39 1.52 5.62
CA ASP A 34 3.43 0.70 4.87
C ASP A 34 2.63 -0.20 5.83
N GLY A 35 1.35 -0.39 5.54
CA GLY A 35 0.44 -1.18 6.37
C GLY A 35 0.15 -0.60 7.76
N LEU A 36 0.00 0.73 7.88
CA LEU A 36 -0.29 1.36 9.18
C LEU A 36 -1.57 0.83 9.86
N ASP A 37 -2.55 0.37 9.08
CA ASP A 37 -3.77 -0.26 9.60
C ASP A 37 -3.52 -1.63 10.27
N GLU A 38 -2.40 -2.29 9.98
CA GLU A 38 -1.99 -3.54 10.65
C GLU A 38 -1.34 -3.27 12.03
N CYS A 39 -1.08 -1.99 12.34
CA CYS A 39 -0.54 -1.56 13.62
C CYS A 39 -1.64 -1.49 14.69
N ASN A 40 -1.87 -2.62 15.36
CA ASN A 40 -2.91 -2.71 16.40
C ASN A 40 -2.51 -2.02 17.70
N ASN A 41 -1.28 -2.24 18.17
CA ASN A 41 -0.76 -1.69 19.43
C ASN A 41 0.27 -0.59 19.14
N GLY A 42 0.16 0.57 19.82
CA GLY A 42 1.14 1.66 19.70
C GLY A 42 0.98 2.57 18.47
N ARG A 43 -0.03 2.35 17.63
CA ARG A 43 -0.32 3.21 16.45
C ARG A 43 -0.54 4.67 16.81
N LYS A 44 -1.26 4.96 17.89
CA LYS A 44 -1.47 6.33 18.36
C LYS A 44 -0.15 6.98 18.75
N ASP A 45 0.66 6.28 19.55
CA ASP A 45 1.97 6.76 19.96
C ASP A 45 2.89 7.02 18.76
N LEU A 46 2.90 6.11 17.78
CA LEU A 46 3.64 6.26 16.53
C LEU A 46 3.22 7.53 15.77
N LEU A 47 1.90 7.71 15.57
CA LEU A 47 1.37 8.88 14.88
C LEU A 47 1.68 10.18 15.61
N ASP A 48 1.54 10.21 16.94
CA ASP A 48 1.83 11.38 17.76
C ASP A 48 3.32 11.74 17.75
N ILE A 49 4.20 10.73 17.75
CA ILE A 49 5.65 10.94 17.63
C ILE A 49 5.98 11.54 16.27
N LEU A 50 5.56 10.91 15.18
CA LEU A 50 5.86 11.38 13.82
C LEU A 50 5.29 12.77 13.58
N ARG A 51 4.06 13.04 14.03
CA ARG A 51 3.44 14.35 13.93
C ARG A 51 4.25 15.41 14.66
N ARG A 52 4.65 15.16 15.91
CA ARG A 52 5.50 16.09 16.68
C ARG A 52 6.85 16.31 16.01
N LEU A 53 7.48 15.27 15.48
CA LEU A 53 8.75 15.36 14.77
C LEU A 53 8.64 16.23 13.52
N VAL A 54 7.59 16.04 12.72
CA VAL A 54 7.34 16.82 11.51
C VAL A 54 7.10 18.29 11.87
N ILE A 55 6.16 18.58 12.78
CA ILE A 55 5.84 19.96 13.18
C ILE A 55 7.08 20.68 13.72
N ARG A 56 7.84 20.02 14.60
CA ARG A 56 9.06 20.58 15.16
C ARG A 56 10.14 20.79 14.09
N THR A 57 10.28 19.88 13.14
CA THR A 57 11.32 19.99 12.09
C THR A 57 10.98 21.07 11.07
N GLU A 58 9.70 21.21 10.72
CA GLU A 58 9.24 22.21 9.77
C GLU A 58 9.45 23.65 10.28
N SER A 59 9.44 23.88 11.59
CA SER A 59 9.63 25.22 12.16
C SER A 59 11.05 25.77 12.03
N TYR A 60 12.08 24.92 11.90
CA TYR A 60 13.48 25.35 11.77
C TYR A 60 14.17 24.89 10.47
N ALA A 61 13.67 23.84 9.82
CA ALA A 61 14.21 23.31 8.57
C ALA A 61 13.09 22.75 7.66
N PRO A 62 12.31 23.64 7.00
CA PRO A 62 11.20 23.25 6.13
C PRO A 62 11.59 22.19 5.10
N GLY A 63 10.79 21.12 5.01
CA GLY A 63 10.99 20.04 4.05
C GLY A 63 12.16 19.09 4.33
N LYS A 64 12.87 19.24 5.46
CA LYS A 64 13.93 18.32 5.90
C LYS A 64 13.38 16.94 6.21
N LEU A 65 12.24 16.85 6.88
CA LEU A 65 11.56 15.59 7.21
C LEU A 65 10.26 15.48 6.43
N ARG A 66 10.09 14.38 5.69
CA ARG A 66 8.83 14.02 5.03
C ARG A 66 8.41 12.63 5.47
N VAL A 67 7.14 12.50 5.86
CA VAL A 67 6.56 11.23 6.30
C VAL A 67 5.43 10.86 5.35
N ALA A 68 5.45 9.64 4.82
CA ALA A 68 4.36 9.06 4.04
C ALA A 68 3.82 7.84 4.78
N LEU A 69 2.49 7.80 4.93
CA LEU A 69 1.79 6.72 5.62
C LEU A 69 0.87 6.05 4.60
N LEU A 70 1.03 4.75 4.42
CA LEU A 70 0.17 3.93 3.58
C LEU A 70 -0.68 3.06 4.49
N SER A 71 -1.99 3.06 4.25
CA SER A 71 -2.94 2.26 5.01
C SER A 71 -4.19 1.98 4.19
N GLN A 72 -4.95 0.99 4.61
CA GLN A 72 -6.36 0.90 4.23
C GLN A 72 -7.14 2.12 4.77
N PRO A 73 -8.27 2.49 4.13
CA PRO A 73 -9.11 3.59 4.61
C PRO A 73 -9.57 3.36 6.05
N SER A 74 -9.21 4.29 6.94
CA SER A 74 -9.58 4.23 8.35
C SER A 74 -9.91 5.62 8.87
N SER A 75 -11.12 5.76 9.43
CA SER A 75 -11.55 7.01 10.08
C SER A 75 -10.69 7.33 11.30
N GLU A 76 -10.22 6.31 12.03
CA GLU A 76 -9.34 6.49 13.18
C GLU A 76 -8.02 7.14 12.76
N ILE A 77 -7.36 6.60 11.72
CA ILE A 77 -6.10 7.16 11.20
C ILE A 77 -6.31 8.59 10.69
N LYS A 78 -7.40 8.83 9.94
CA LYS A 78 -7.73 10.15 9.40
C LYS A 78 -7.94 11.18 10.51
N ASN A 79 -8.65 10.80 11.58
CA ASN A 79 -8.96 11.70 12.69
C ASN A 79 -7.72 12.03 13.53
N SER A 80 -6.74 11.13 13.60
CA SER A 80 -5.45 11.38 14.28
C SER A 80 -4.55 12.37 13.53
N LEU A 81 -4.79 12.58 12.23
CA LEU A 81 -3.94 13.38 11.33
C LEU A 81 -4.76 14.43 10.55
N PRO A 82 -5.46 15.36 11.22
CA PRO A 82 -6.42 16.26 10.58
C PRO A 82 -5.77 17.24 9.58
N GLU A 83 -4.49 17.55 9.76
CA GLU A 83 -3.72 18.52 8.95
C GLU A 83 -2.97 17.86 7.78
N THR A 84 -3.09 16.53 7.61
CA THR A 84 -2.31 15.79 6.61
C THR A 84 -3.05 15.68 5.28
N GLU A 85 -2.34 15.87 4.17
CA GLU A 85 -2.87 15.59 2.84
C GLU A 85 -3.13 14.08 2.68
N VAL A 86 -4.33 13.73 2.23
CA VAL A 86 -4.73 12.34 1.99
C VAL A 86 -4.86 12.11 0.49
N LEU A 87 -4.02 11.23 -0.04
CA LEU A 87 -4.06 10.80 -1.43
C LEU A 87 -4.76 9.44 -1.52
N ALA A 88 -6.05 9.45 -1.85
CA ALA A 88 -6.85 8.24 -1.92
C ALA A 88 -6.65 7.48 -3.24
N LEU A 89 -6.37 6.18 -3.15
CA LEU A 89 -6.34 5.27 -4.29
C LEU A 89 -7.68 4.53 -4.38
N LEU A 90 -8.58 5.01 -5.24
CA LEU A 90 -9.91 4.45 -5.46
C LEU A 90 -9.89 3.40 -6.58
N SER A 91 -10.88 2.50 -6.58
CA SER A 91 -10.96 1.42 -7.56
C SER A 91 -11.08 1.93 -9.00
N GLU A 92 -11.78 3.04 -9.19
CA GLU A 92 -11.93 3.76 -10.46
C GLU A 92 -10.60 4.28 -11.03
N HIS A 93 -9.63 4.64 -10.19
CA HIS A 93 -8.29 5.05 -10.65
C HIS A 93 -7.56 3.93 -11.37
N ASN A 94 -7.79 2.68 -10.95
CA ASN A 94 -7.09 1.49 -11.46
C ASN A 94 -7.85 0.75 -12.57
N GLN A 95 -9.14 1.04 -12.77
CA GLN A 95 -10.02 0.25 -13.64
C GLN A 95 -9.48 0.11 -15.08
N LYS A 96 -9.05 1.22 -15.69
CA LYS A 96 -8.52 1.23 -17.06
C LYS A 96 -7.21 0.47 -17.17
N ASP A 97 -6.35 0.56 -16.16
CA ASP A 97 -5.04 -0.09 -16.19
C ASP A 97 -5.17 -1.59 -15.94
N ILE A 98 -6.11 -2.04 -15.09
CA ILE A 98 -6.48 -3.45 -14.95
C ILE A 98 -7.03 -3.98 -16.28
N GLN A 99 -7.87 -3.22 -16.97
CA GLN A 99 -8.39 -3.62 -18.28
C GLN A 99 -7.27 -3.81 -19.31
N LYS A 100 -6.36 -2.83 -19.41
CA LYS A 100 -5.19 -2.92 -20.30
C LYS A 100 -4.31 -4.11 -19.95
N TYR A 101 -4.06 -4.34 -18.66
CA TYR A 101 -3.30 -5.48 -18.17
C TYR A 101 -3.91 -6.82 -18.61
N CYS A 102 -5.21 -7.01 -18.38
CA CYS A 102 -5.94 -8.21 -18.80
C CYS A 102 -5.93 -8.37 -20.34
N GLN A 103 -6.11 -7.29 -21.09
CA GLN A 103 -6.08 -7.30 -22.56
C GLN A 103 -4.70 -7.69 -23.11
N GLN A 104 -3.60 -7.20 -22.52
CA GLN A 104 -2.24 -7.55 -22.94
C GLN A 104 -1.97 -9.04 -22.72
N ARG A 105 -2.50 -9.60 -21.63
CA ARG A 105 -2.33 -11.02 -21.27
C ARG A 105 -3.33 -11.96 -21.92
N LYS A 106 -4.25 -11.45 -22.75
CA LYS A 106 -5.29 -12.28 -23.40
C LYS A 106 -4.71 -13.46 -24.18
N ARG A 107 -3.53 -13.27 -24.81
CA ARG A 107 -2.87 -14.29 -25.63
C ARG A 107 -2.49 -15.55 -24.85
N GLU A 108 -2.27 -15.43 -23.54
CA GLU A 108 -2.01 -16.58 -22.67
C GLU A 108 -3.22 -17.54 -22.58
N LEU A 109 -4.41 -17.05 -22.95
CA LEU A 109 -5.65 -17.80 -22.91
C LEU A 109 -6.06 -18.32 -24.31
N ASP A 110 -5.33 -17.98 -25.39
CA ASP A 110 -5.69 -18.39 -26.76
C ASP A 110 -5.74 -19.92 -26.91
N LYS A 111 -4.97 -20.65 -26.09
CA LYS A 111 -4.94 -22.12 -26.04
C LYS A 111 -6.29 -22.78 -25.73
N PHE A 112 -7.25 -22.04 -25.16
CA PHE A 112 -8.58 -22.56 -24.82
C PHE A 112 -9.58 -22.48 -25.98
N GLU A 113 -9.18 -21.97 -27.15
CA GLU A 113 -10.01 -21.91 -28.37
C GLU A 113 -11.42 -21.37 -28.10
N PHE A 114 -11.50 -20.22 -27.39
CA PHE A 114 -12.78 -19.64 -27.01
C PHE A 114 -13.65 -19.34 -28.24
N ALA A 115 -14.94 -19.65 -28.12
CA ALA A 115 -15.94 -19.14 -29.05
C ALA A 115 -15.91 -17.60 -29.11
N ASP A 116 -16.23 -17.05 -30.27
CA ASP A 116 -16.21 -15.61 -30.50
C ASP A 116 -16.95 -14.84 -29.42
N GLY A 117 -16.30 -13.82 -28.86
CA GLY A 117 -16.85 -12.97 -27.80
C GLY A 117 -16.79 -13.55 -26.38
N TYR A 118 -16.57 -14.85 -26.19
CA TYR A 118 -16.48 -15.43 -24.84
C TYR A 118 -15.23 -14.93 -24.09
N LEU A 119 -14.08 -14.86 -24.77
CA LEU A 119 -12.85 -14.31 -24.20
C LEU A 119 -13.05 -12.86 -23.73
N LYS A 120 -13.75 -12.04 -24.51
CA LYS A 120 -14.06 -10.66 -24.12
C LYS A 120 -14.91 -10.61 -22.85
N GLN A 121 -15.97 -11.43 -22.76
CA GLN A 121 -16.81 -11.51 -21.56
C GLN A 121 -16.03 -12.00 -20.34
N THR A 122 -15.10 -12.96 -20.51
CA THR A 122 -14.22 -13.41 -19.43
C THR A 122 -13.34 -12.26 -18.92
N LEU A 123 -12.69 -11.53 -19.82
CA LEU A 123 -11.84 -10.39 -19.43
C LEU A 123 -12.65 -9.29 -18.74
N ASP A 124 -13.84 -8.96 -19.26
CA ASP A 124 -14.72 -7.97 -18.64
C ASP A 124 -15.15 -8.41 -17.23
N ARG A 125 -15.49 -9.70 -17.05
CA ARG A 125 -15.78 -10.26 -15.72
C ARG A 125 -14.60 -10.15 -14.76
N ILE A 126 -13.37 -10.43 -15.22
CA ILE A 126 -12.17 -10.31 -14.39
C ILE A 126 -11.98 -8.86 -13.96
N CYS A 127 -12.11 -7.91 -14.89
CA CYS A 127 -11.93 -6.48 -14.59
C CYS A 127 -12.99 -5.98 -13.60
N THR A 128 -14.26 -6.34 -13.80
CA THR A 128 -15.34 -5.97 -12.89
C THR A 128 -15.16 -6.59 -11.51
N LYS A 129 -14.75 -7.87 -11.44
CA LYS A 129 -14.53 -8.57 -10.16
C LYS A 129 -13.25 -8.14 -9.44
N ALA A 130 -12.27 -7.61 -10.17
CA ALA A 130 -11.07 -7.06 -9.57
C ALA A 130 -11.36 -5.84 -8.70
N ASP A 131 -12.38 -5.04 -9.04
CA ASP A 131 -12.80 -3.86 -8.28
C ASP A 131 -11.60 -2.99 -7.82
N GLY A 132 -10.72 -2.66 -8.78
CA GLY A 132 -9.52 -1.87 -8.51
C GLY A 132 -8.33 -2.64 -7.92
N MET A 133 -8.49 -3.90 -7.52
CA MET A 133 -7.42 -4.75 -7.00
C MET A 133 -6.65 -5.44 -8.12
N PHE A 134 -5.49 -4.88 -8.49
CA PHE A 134 -4.56 -5.50 -9.44
C PHE A 134 -4.14 -6.91 -9.05
N LEU A 135 -3.94 -7.17 -7.75
CA LEU A 135 -3.53 -8.49 -7.26
C LEU A 135 -4.58 -9.55 -7.62
N PHE A 136 -5.88 -9.24 -7.48
CA PHE A 136 -6.95 -10.14 -7.88
C PHE A 136 -6.87 -10.46 -9.38
N ALA A 137 -6.82 -9.44 -10.23
CA ALA A 137 -6.71 -9.62 -11.68
C ALA A 137 -5.50 -10.47 -12.06
N LYS A 138 -4.34 -10.21 -11.46
CA LYS A 138 -3.11 -10.99 -11.66
C LYS A 138 -3.28 -12.46 -11.25
N LEU A 139 -3.84 -12.73 -10.07
CA LEU A 139 -4.05 -14.08 -9.57
C LEU A 139 -5.02 -14.87 -10.45
N VAL A 140 -6.13 -14.27 -10.86
CA VAL A 140 -7.11 -14.92 -11.75
C VAL A 140 -6.50 -15.19 -13.12
N MET A 141 -5.83 -14.20 -13.73
CA MET A 141 -5.16 -14.40 -15.02
C MET A 141 -4.09 -15.51 -14.95
N ASN A 142 -3.29 -15.54 -13.87
CA ASN A 142 -2.30 -16.59 -13.65
C ASN A 142 -2.94 -17.97 -13.46
N ASN A 143 -4.07 -18.03 -12.76
CA ASN A 143 -4.77 -19.28 -12.56
C ASN A 143 -5.31 -19.80 -13.91
N LEU A 144 -5.99 -18.94 -14.67
CA LEU A 144 -6.56 -19.30 -15.97
C LEU A 144 -5.48 -19.75 -16.95
N SER A 145 -4.36 -19.02 -17.08
CA SER A 145 -3.30 -19.40 -18.01
C SER A 145 -2.59 -20.71 -17.65
N ARG A 146 -2.72 -21.19 -16.41
CA ARG A 146 -2.18 -22.47 -15.95
C ARG A 146 -3.17 -23.63 -16.04
N GLN A 147 -4.44 -23.40 -16.36
CA GLN A 147 -5.39 -24.49 -16.52
C GLN A 147 -5.00 -25.37 -17.73
N PRO A 148 -5.13 -26.71 -17.63
CA PRO A 148 -4.91 -27.60 -18.75
C PRO A 148 -6.01 -27.41 -19.82
N THR A 149 -5.66 -27.62 -21.08
CA THR A 149 -6.62 -27.74 -22.17
C THR A 149 -7.17 -29.17 -22.20
N ARG A 150 -8.42 -29.34 -22.59
CA ARG A 150 -9.08 -30.66 -22.66
C ARG A 150 -8.56 -31.49 -23.82
#